data_AF-A0A7C1VIU8-F1
#
_entry.id   AF-A0A7C1VIU8-F1
#
_cell.length_a   1.000
_cell.length_b   1.000
_cell.length_c   1.000
_cell.angle_alpha   90.00
_cell.angle_beta   90.00
_cell.angle_gamma   90.00
#
_symmetry.space_group_name_H-M   'P 1'
#
loop_
_entity.id
_entity.type
_entity.pdbx_description
1 polymer ?
#
loop_
_entity_poly.entity_id
_entity_poly.type
_entity_poly.pdbx_seq_one_letter_code
_entity_poly.pdbx_strand_id
1 'polypeptide(L)'
;MKVTNNAMWLRGFADGEGHVSKPQSEGLRKSSRVISIPNTEPILIKKACEVLDEVGITYFVRTKQMVNRKPIEVIFISHQENLIRWRDKVGFTSLKKTKRLASLIKEYKQGHHLWTEKKKEYIKSLFDEGWNQQQISNLTSISTASLSRAVHEFGLRKVVISEPTN
;
A
#
# COMPACT_ATOMS: atom_id res chain seq x y z
N MET A 1 -11.50 14.01 -14.85
CA MET A 1 -10.26 13.35 -15.33
C MET A 1 -10.67 12.21 -16.25
N LYS A 2 -10.15 12.10 -17.48
CA LYS A 2 -10.49 10.98 -18.38
C LYS A 2 -9.82 9.70 -17.85
N VAL A 3 -10.61 8.65 -17.63
CA VAL A 3 -10.08 7.33 -17.25
C VAL A 3 -9.44 6.71 -18.49
N THR A 4 -8.20 6.25 -18.40
CA THR A 4 -7.50 5.62 -19.54
C THR A 4 -8.06 4.22 -19.80
N ASN A 5 -7.96 3.72 -21.03
CA ASN A 5 -8.35 2.33 -21.37
C ASN A 5 -7.62 1.31 -20.48
N ASN A 6 -6.36 1.59 -20.15
CA ASN A 6 -5.55 0.77 -19.24
C ASN A 6 -6.14 0.71 -17.82
N ALA A 7 -6.59 1.85 -17.27
CA ALA A 7 -7.22 1.88 -15.95
C ALA A 7 -8.57 1.14 -15.94
N MET A 8 -9.32 1.16 -17.04
CA MET A 8 -10.54 0.34 -17.17
C MET A 8 -10.23 -1.16 -17.22
N TRP A 9 -9.18 -1.56 -17.95
CA TRP A 9 -8.71 -2.95 -17.96
C TRP A 9 -8.31 -3.41 -16.55
N LEU A 10 -7.52 -2.60 -15.84
CA LEU A 10 -7.09 -2.91 -14.46
C LEU A 10 -8.28 -3.00 -13.51
N ARG A 11 -9.30 -2.15 -13.67
CA ARG A 11 -10.56 -2.25 -12.93
C ARG A 11 -11.22 -3.62 -13.16
N GLY A 12 -11.40 -4.03 -14.42
CA GLY A 12 -12.01 -5.32 -14.76
C GLY A 12 -11.21 -6.50 -14.20
N PHE A 13 -9.88 -6.45 -14.33
CA PHE A 13 -8.99 -7.46 -13.76
C PHE A 13 -9.11 -7.56 -12.24
N ALA A 14 -9.12 -6.42 -11.54
CA ALA A 14 -9.26 -6.36 -10.09
C ALA A 14 -10.69 -6.68 -9.61
N ASP A 15 -11.72 -6.49 -10.44
CA ASP A 15 -13.06 -6.97 -10.17
C ASP A 15 -13.16 -8.50 -10.26
N GLY A 16 -12.41 -9.15 -11.16
CA GLY A 16 -12.30 -10.60 -11.22
C GLY A 16 -11.48 -11.17 -10.05
N GLU A 17 -10.23 -10.75 -9.93
CA GLU A 17 -9.23 -11.39 -9.06
C GLU A 17 -9.07 -10.70 -7.71
N GLY A 18 -9.30 -9.38 -7.67
CA GLY A 18 -8.94 -8.55 -6.54
C GLY A 18 -9.76 -8.83 -5.27
N HIS A 19 -9.15 -8.58 -4.13
CA HIS A 19 -9.79 -8.65 -2.82
C HIS A 19 -9.46 -7.40 -2.01
N VAL A 20 -10.45 -6.90 -1.27
CA VAL A 20 -10.27 -5.76 -0.35
C VAL A 20 -10.35 -6.31 1.07
N SER A 21 -9.24 -6.43 1.78
CA SER A 21 -9.19 -6.99 3.13
C SER A 21 -9.02 -5.89 4.19
N LYS A 22 -9.67 -6.10 5.34
CA LYS A 22 -9.35 -5.37 6.58
C LYS A 22 -8.22 -6.11 7.30
N PRO A 23 -7.41 -5.44 8.13
CA PRO A 23 -6.48 -6.12 9.02
C PRO A 23 -7.32 -7.01 9.95
N GLN A 24 -6.93 -8.26 10.11
CA GLN A 24 -7.43 -9.05 11.22
C GLN A 24 -6.73 -8.59 12.50
N SER A 25 -7.52 -8.33 13.54
CA SER A 25 -7.09 -7.75 14.82
C SER A 25 -6.65 -8.80 15.84
N GLU A 26 -6.19 -9.97 15.42
CA GLU A 26 -5.74 -11.01 16.33
C GLU A 26 -4.26 -11.33 16.07
N GLY A 27 -3.40 -10.93 17.00
CA GLY A 27 -2.00 -11.34 17.06
C GLY A 27 -0.99 -10.44 16.34
N LEU A 28 -0.33 -9.57 17.10
CA LEU A 28 1.03 -8.98 16.95
C LEU A 28 1.53 -8.40 15.62
N ARG A 29 0.79 -8.45 14.51
CA ARG A 29 1.14 -7.76 13.26
C ARG A 29 -0.14 -7.19 12.65
N LYS A 30 -0.39 -5.89 12.89
CA LYS A 30 -1.36 -5.12 12.10
C LYS A 30 -0.94 -5.21 10.63
N SER A 31 -1.50 -6.15 9.86
CA SER A 31 -1.32 -6.15 8.41
C SER A 31 -1.92 -4.86 7.89
N SER A 32 -1.24 -4.22 6.95
CA SER A 32 -1.79 -3.04 6.29
C SER A 32 -3.14 -3.41 5.65
N ARG A 33 -4.13 -2.54 5.82
CA ARG A 33 -5.37 -2.53 5.02
C ARG A 33 -4.98 -2.54 3.55
N VAL A 34 -5.41 -3.55 2.79
CA VAL A 34 -4.84 -3.79 1.44
C VAL A 34 -5.91 -4.19 0.42
N ILE A 35 -5.72 -3.70 -0.80
CA ILE A 35 -6.24 -4.33 -2.02
C ILE A 35 -5.20 -5.35 -2.48
N SER A 36 -5.56 -6.62 -2.55
CA SER A 36 -4.68 -7.68 -3.05
C SER A 36 -5.22 -8.25 -4.35
N ILE A 37 -4.38 -8.38 -5.37
CA ILE A 37 -4.74 -8.94 -6.69
C ILE A 37 -3.83 -10.13 -6.96
N PRO A 38 -4.26 -11.37 -6.65
CA PRO A 38 -3.52 -12.58 -6.95
C PRO A 38 -3.68 -12.98 -8.43
N ASN A 39 -2.64 -13.56 -9.02
CA ASN A 39 -2.77 -14.29 -10.28
C ASN A 39 -1.65 -15.33 -10.45
N THR A 40 -1.93 -16.39 -11.21
CA THR A 40 -0.94 -17.41 -11.57
C THR A 40 -0.17 -17.04 -12.84
N GLU A 41 -0.68 -16.11 -13.66
CA GLU A 41 -0.08 -15.70 -14.93
C GLU A 41 0.77 -14.44 -14.74
N PRO A 42 2.12 -14.54 -14.75
CA PRO A 42 3.00 -13.41 -14.44
C PRO A 42 2.86 -12.24 -15.41
N ILE A 43 2.47 -12.52 -16.67
CA ILE A 43 2.26 -11.49 -17.68
C ILE A 43 1.11 -10.54 -17.32
N LEU A 44 0.05 -11.05 -16.68
CA LEU A 44 -1.07 -10.23 -16.22
C LEU A 44 -0.69 -9.38 -15.02
N ILE A 45 0.15 -9.92 -14.13
CA ILE A 45 0.69 -9.19 -12.98
C ILE A 45 1.60 -8.06 -13.45
N LYS A 46 2.54 -8.36 -14.36
CA LYS A 46 3.41 -7.34 -14.97
C LYS A 46 2.60 -6.24 -15.62
N LYS A 47 1.56 -6.59 -16.40
CA LYS A 47 0.70 -5.58 -17.02
C LYS A 47 -0.04 -4.73 -15.99
N ALA A 48 -0.57 -5.33 -14.93
CA ALA A 48 -1.22 -4.59 -13.86
C ALA A 48 -0.25 -3.65 -13.13
N CYS A 49 0.99 -4.06 -12.91
CA CYS A 49 2.07 -3.23 -12.37
C CYS A 49 2.36 -2.00 -13.24
N GLU A 50 2.53 -2.18 -14.55
CA GLU A 50 2.71 -1.06 -15.49
C GLU A 50 1.57 -0.04 -15.40
N VAL A 51 0.32 -0.52 -15.38
CA VAL A 51 -0.85 0.38 -15.26
C VAL A 51 -0.89 1.09 -13.92
N LEU A 52 -0.47 0.42 -12.82
CA LEU A 52 -0.37 1.04 -11.50
C LEU A 52 0.65 2.16 -11.46
N ASP A 53 1.80 1.97 -12.10
CA ASP A 53 2.83 3.01 -12.25
C ASP A 53 2.30 4.20 -13.07
N GLU A 54 1.60 3.94 -14.19
CA GLU A 54 0.95 4.99 -15.01
C GLU A 54 -0.02 5.84 -14.18
N VAL A 55 -0.79 5.22 -13.29
CA VAL A 55 -1.74 5.94 -12.42
C VAL A 55 -1.12 6.45 -11.12
N GLY A 56 0.19 6.27 -10.91
CA GLY A 56 0.90 6.74 -9.73
C GLY A 56 0.41 6.10 -8.42
N ILE A 57 0.09 4.80 -8.47
CA ILE A 57 -0.28 4.01 -7.29
C ILE A 57 0.90 3.11 -6.94
N THR A 58 1.49 3.32 -5.77
CA THR A 58 2.56 2.46 -5.27
C THR A 58 2.01 1.11 -4.85
N TYR A 59 2.73 0.04 -5.17
CA TYR A 59 2.39 -1.34 -4.82
C TYR A 59 3.64 -2.13 -4.42
N PHE A 60 3.43 -3.35 -3.92
CA PHE A 60 4.48 -4.35 -3.82
C PHE A 60 3.95 -5.70 -4.30
N VAL A 61 4.83 -6.53 -4.86
CA VAL A 61 4.49 -7.88 -5.32
C VAL A 61 5.11 -8.90 -4.38
N ARG A 62 4.37 -9.97 -4.05
CA ARG A 62 4.96 -11.14 -3.41
C ARG A 62 4.55 -12.40 -4.14
N THR A 63 5.51 -13.30 -4.28
CA THR A 63 5.27 -14.65 -4.77
C THR A 63 4.91 -15.55 -3.59
N LYS A 64 3.78 -16.23 -3.68
CA LYS A 64 3.36 -17.29 -2.77
C LYS A 64 3.65 -18.63 -3.42
N GLN A 65 4.66 -19.31 -2.92
CA GLN A 65 4.92 -20.70 -3.28
C GLN A 65 3.84 -21.58 -2.64
N MET A 66 3.23 -22.45 -3.44
CA MET A 66 2.28 -23.44 -2.96
C MET A 66 2.83 -24.83 -3.22
N VAL A 67 2.67 -25.74 -2.26
CA VAL A 67 3.04 -27.14 -2.43
C VAL A 67 2.17 -27.73 -3.55
N ASN A 68 2.81 -28.34 -4.55
CA ASN A 68 2.16 -29.00 -5.70
C ASN A 68 1.22 -28.13 -6.53
N ARG A 69 1.40 -26.80 -6.55
CA ARG A 69 0.63 -25.89 -7.40
C ARG A 69 1.54 -24.84 -8.05
N LYS A 70 1.05 -24.23 -9.12
CA LYS A 70 1.74 -23.08 -9.73
C LYS A 70 1.93 -21.96 -8.69
N PRO A 71 3.09 -21.28 -8.68
CA PRO A 71 3.29 -20.13 -7.82
C PRO A 71 2.24 -19.05 -8.15
N ILE A 72 1.78 -18.34 -7.12
CA ILE A 72 0.86 -17.21 -7.29
C ILE A 72 1.61 -15.94 -6.95
N GLU A 73 1.62 -15.00 -7.89
CA GLU A 73 2.07 -13.65 -7.62
C GLU A 73 0.89 -12.81 -7.14
N VAL A 74 1.12 -11.99 -6.12
CA VAL A 74 0.08 -11.17 -5.52
C VAL A 74 0.56 -9.73 -5.46
N ILE A 75 -0.16 -8.85 -6.15
CA ILE A 75 0.00 -7.41 -6.02
C ILE A 75 -0.71 -6.96 -4.75
N PHE A 76 -0.05 -6.15 -3.94
CA PHE A 76 -0.62 -5.55 -2.75
C PHE A 76 -0.54 -4.04 -2.83
N ILE A 77 -1.69 -3.38 -2.61
CA ILE A 77 -1.81 -1.92 -2.55
C ILE A 77 -2.27 -1.55 -1.15
N SER A 78 -1.36 -0.95 -0.39
CA SER A 78 -1.56 -0.49 0.98
C SER A 78 -1.48 1.03 1.09
N HIS A 79 -1.75 1.53 2.30
CA HIS A 79 -1.69 2.94 2.69
C HIS A 79 -2.86 3.78 2.17
N GLN A 80 -3.27 4.76 2.97
CA GLN A 80 -4.47 5.53 2.71
C GLN A 80 -4.43 6.25 1.37
N GLU A 81 -3.30 6.87 1.02
CA GLU A 81 -3.16 7.63 -0.21
C GLU A 81 -3.35 6.77 -1.46
N ASN A 82 -2.71 5.59 -1.51
CA ASN A 82 -2.84 4.69 -2.66
C ASN A 82 -4.26 4.13 -2.78
N LEU A 83 -4.95 3.90 -1.66
CA LEU A 83 -6.34 3.44 -1.66
C LEU A 83 -7.29 4.55 -2.14
N ILE A 84 -7.01 5.80 -1.79
CA ILE A 84 -7.72 6.97 -2.34
C ILE A 84 -7.43 7.11 -3.84
N ARG A 85 -6.17 7.05 -4.27
CA ARG A 85 -5.79 7.07 -5.69
C ARG A 85 -6.44 5.93 -6.46
N TRP A 86 -6.51 4.72 -5.87
CA TRP A 86 -7.23 3.60 -6.45
C TRP A 86 -8.70 3.95 -6.65
N ARG A 87 -9.41 4.40 -5.61
CA ARG A 87 -10.82 4.81 -5.70
C ARG A 87 -11.04 5.84 -6.82
N ASP A 88 -10.15 6.81 -6.94
CA ASP A 88 -10.32 7.97 -7.81
C ASP A 88 -9.91 7.69 -9.27
N LYS A 89 -8.88 6.86 -9.49
CA LYS A 89 -8.30 6.60 -10.82
C LYS A 89 -8.71 5.26 -11.43
N VAL A 90 -8.82 4.22 -10.60
CA VAL A 90 -9.10 2.84 -11.04
C VAL A 90 -10.52 2.45 -10.64
N GLY A 91 -10.83 2.38 -9.36
CA GLY A 91 -12.14 2.04 -8.82
C GLY A 91 -12.45 0.53 -8.90
N PHE A 92 -13.67 0.17 -8.48
CA PHE A 92 -14.24 -1.15 -8.68
C PHE A 92 -15.64 -1.00 -9.28
N THR A 93 -16.04 -1.94 -10.13
CA THR A 93 -17.41 -2.08 -10.63
C THR A 93 -18.25 -2.83 -9.60
N SER A 94 -17.65 -3.78 -8.86
CA SER A 94 -18.33 -4.51 -7.79
C SER A 94 -18.73 -3.58 -6.65
N LEU A 95 -20.05 -3.38 -6.46
CA LEU A 95 -20.61 -2.59 -5.35
C LEU A 95 -20.10 -3.05 -3.98
N LYS A 96 -19.91 -4.37 -3.79
CA LYS A 96 -19.38 -4.95 -2.55
C LYS A 96 -17.94 -4.49 -2.30
N LYS A 97 -17.07 -4.55 -3.32
CA LYS A 97 -15.68 -4.11 -3.22
C LYS A 97 -15.59 -2.59 -3.03
N THR A 98 -16.40 -1.81 -3.74
CA THR A 98 -16.49 -0.35 -3.60
C THR A 98 -16.90 0.06 -2.18
N LYS A 99 -17.97 -0.52 -1.63
CA LYS A 99 -18.40 -0.24 -0.25
C LYS A 99 -17.30 -0.62 0.78
N ARG A 100 -16.63 -1.75 0.57
CA ARG A 100 -15.56 -2.21 1.47
C ARG A 100 -14.33 -1.29 1.41
N LEU A 101 -13.93 -0.84 0.23
CA LEU A 101 -12.86 0.15 0.06
C LEU A 101 -13.21 1.48 0.73
N ALA A 102 -14.45 1.97 0.55
CA ALA A 102 -14.91 3.21 1.20
C ALA A 102 -14.88 3.12 2.73
N SER A 103 -15.38 2.01 3.31
CA SER A 103 -15.28 1.75 4.76
C SER A 103 -13.83 1.77 5.23
N LEU A 104 -12.95 1.13 4.48
CA LEU A 104 -11.54 0.99 4.82
C LEU A 104 -10.80 2.34 4.77
N ILE A 105 -11.10 3.19 3.79
CA ILE A 105 -10.59 4.58 3.72
C ILE A 105 -11.15 5.43 4.88
N LYS A 106 -12.43 5.27 5.24
CA LYS A 106 -13.04 5.99 6.38
C LYS A 106 -12.37 5.61 7.71
N GLU A 107 -12.11 4.33 7.93
CA GLU A 107 -11.43 3.85 9.13
C GLU A 107 -9.95 4.28 9.17
N TYR A 108 -9.32 4.58 8.03
CA TYR A 108 -8.00 5.22 8.00
C TYR A 108 -8.06 6.60 8.63
N LYS A 109 -9.06 7.41 8.26
CA LYS A 109 -9.28 8.74 8.85
C LYS A 109 -9.52 8.68 10.36
N GLN A 110 -10.21 7.64 10.85
CA GLN A 110 -10.52 7.50 12.27
C GLN A 110 -9.35 6.94 13.09
N GLY A 111 -8.48 6.11 12.49
CA GLY A 111 -7.31 5.51 13.15
C GLY A 111 -6.01 6.32 13.07
N HIS A 112 -5.94 7.35 12.22
CA HIS A 112 -4.76 8.21 12.03
C HIS A 112 -4.84 9.55 12.77
N HIS A 113 -5.53 9.61 13.90
CA HIS A 113 -5.48 10.78 14.79
C HIS A 113 -4.09 11.03 15.43
N LEU A 114 -3.10 10.19 15.16
CA LEU A 114 -1.75 10.30 15.72
C LEU A 114 -0.77 11.15 14.89
N TRP A 115 -1.12 11.54 13.66
CA TRP A 115 -0.22 12.21 12.72
C TRP A 115 -0.84 13.47 12.12
N THR A 116 -0.91 14.53 12.91
CA THR A 116 -1.21 15.87 12.40
C THR A 116 -0.12 16.33 11.43
N GLU A 117 -0.44 17.19 10.45
CA GLU A 117 0.55 17.72 9.49
C GLU A 117 1.78 18.32 10.20
N LYS A 118 1.55 19.09 11.27
CA LYS A 118 2.63 19.62 12.14
C LYS A 118 3.57 18.54 12.67
N LYS A 119 3.02 17.37 13.04
CA LYS A 119 3.81 16.25 13.55
C LYS A 119 4.61 15.57 12.44
N LYS A 120 4.10 15.57 11.20
CA LYS A 120 4.83 15.04 10.03
C LYS A 120 6.02 15.95 9.69
N GLU A 121 5.79 17.26 9.63
CA GLU A 121 6.83 18.26 9.37
C GLU A 121 7.93 18.20 10.44
N TYR A 122 7.54 18.06 11.71
CA TYR A 122 8.49 17.92 12.81
C TYR A 122 9.33 16.63 12.71
N ILE A 123 8.74 15.48 12.36
CA ILE A 123 9.53 14.26 12.18
C ILE A 123 10.43 14.33 10.96
N LYS A 124 9.96 14.98 9.89
CA LYS A 124 10.77 15.23 8.71
C LYS A 124 12.00 16.08 9.06
N SER A 125 11.85 17.17 9.83
CA SER A 125 12.99 17.99 10.23
C SER A 125 14.02 17.21 11.05
N LEU A 126 13.56 16.33 11.95
CA LEU A 126 14.47 15.47 12.72
C LEU A 126 15.27 14.51 11.83
N PHE A 127 14.66 13.95 10.78
CA PHE A 127 15.39 13.12 9.81
C PHE A 127 16.38 13.96 8.99
N ASP A 128 16.01 15.17 8.58
CA ASP A 128 16.88 16.10 7.84
C ASP A 128 18.07 16.55 8.71
N GLU A 129 17.89 16.63 10.02
CA GLU A 129 18.95 16.85 11.04
C GLU A 129 19.80 15.59 11.31
N GLY A 130 19.54 14.48 10.63
CA GLY A 130 20.34 13.24 10.73
C GLY A 130 19.92 12.29 11.87
N TRP A 131 18.78 12.53 12.52
CA TRP A 131 18.30 11.64 13.58
C TRP A 131 17.83 10.30 12.99
N ASN A 132 18.16 9.20 13.69
CA ASN A 132 17.69 7.88 13.33
C ASN A 132 16.31 7.54 13.95
N GLN A 133 15.66 6.50 13.43
CA GLN A 133 14.32 6.09 13.87
C GLN A 133 14.24 5.77 15.37
N GLN A 134 15.32 5.26 15.98
CA GLN A 134 15.34 4.94 17.40
C GLN A 134 15.36 6.22 18.26
N GLN A 135 16.15 7.21 17.87
CA GLN A 135 16.22 8.50 18.56
C GLN A 135 14.89 9.25 18.50
N ILE A 136 14.27 9.28 17.31
CA ILE A 136 12.95 9.91 17.13
C ILE A 136 11.86 9.15 17.90
N SER A 137 11.95 7.82 17.97
CA SER A 137 11.02 6.99 18.75
C SER A 137 11.06 7.35 20.22
N ASN A 138 12.26 7.51 20.78
CA ASN A 138 12.45 7.86 22.18
C ASN A 138 11.93 9.28 22.47
N LEU A 139 12.21 10.24 21.57
CA LEU A 139 11.81 11.64 21.74
C LEU A 139 10.28 11.84 21.68
N THR A 140 9.61 11.14 20.77
CA THR A 140 8.19 11.39 20.45
C THR A 140 7.23 10.37 21.06
N SER A 141 7.77 9.35 21.75
CA SER A 141 7.03 8.17 22.23
C SER A 141 6.26 7.42 21.12
N ILE A 142 6.67 7.62 19.86
CA ILE A 142 6.10 6.92 18.71
C ILE A 142 6.93 5.68 18.48
N SER A 143 6.29 4.50 18.37
CA SER A 143 7.04 3.28 18.09
C SER A 143 7.85 3.36 16.79
N THR A 144 9.05 2.78 16.80
CA THR A 144 9.90 2.62 15.60
C THR A 144 9.18 2.02 14.41
N ALA A 145 8.27 1.06 14.64
CA ALA A 145 7.42 0.49 13.59
C ALA A 145 6.46 1.51 12.96
N SER A 146 5.96 2.48 13.73
CA SER A 146 5.11 3.56 13.22
C SER A 146 5.94 4.62 12.50
N LEU A 147 7.16 4.91 12.97
CA LEU A 147 8.10 5.80 12.29
C LEU A 147 8.57 5.22 10.95
N SER A 148 8.86 3.92 10.89
CA SER A 148 9.25 3.24 9.65
C SER A 148 8.15 3.33 8.58
N ARG A 149 6.88 3.21 8.99
CA ARG A 149 5.72 3.45 8.11
C ARG A 149 5.63 4.90 7.68
N ALA A 150 5.81 5.84 8.60
CA ALA A 150 5.78 7.28 8.32
C ALA A 150 6.89 7.70 7.33
N VAL A 151 8.11 7.20 7.50
CA VAL A 151 9.23 7.43 6.57
C VAL A 151 8.91 6.95 5.16
N HIS A 152 8.27 5.79 5.04
CA HIS A 152 7.84 5.27 3.74
C HIS A 152 6.64 6.05 3.16
N GLU A 153 5.69 6.46 4.02
CA GLU A 153 4.50 7.23 3.65
C GLU A 153 4.85 8.67 3.22
N PHE A 154 5.89 9.27 3.81
CA PHE A 154 6.34 10.63 3.51
C PHE A 154 7.47 10.68 2.48
N GLY A 155 7.91 9.54 1.94
CA GLY A 155 8.99 9.47 0.95
C GLY A 155 10.36 9.92 1.48
N LEU A 156 10.60 9.82 2.79
CA LEU A 156 11.82 10.32 3.46
C LEU A 156 13.02 9.38 3.33
N ARG A 157 12.85 8.20 2.72
CA ARG A 157 13.96 7.34 2.27
C ARG A 157 13.76 6.97 0.81
N LYS A 158 14.79 7.22 -0.02
CA LYS A 158 15.00 6.44 -1.23
C LYS A 158 15.22 5.00 -0.81
N VAL A 159 14.36 4.09 -1.27
CA VAL A 159 14.66 2.65 -1.21
C VAL A 159 15.84 2.44 -2.15
N VAL A 160 17.05 2.32 -1.59
CA VAL A 160 18.15 1.71 -2.31
C VAL A 160 17.81 0.23 -2.34
N ILE A 161 17.33 -0.24 -3.48
CA ILE A 161 17.26 -1.67 -3.74
C ILE A 161 18.72 -2.11 -3.80
N SER A 162 19.21 -2.73 -2.74
CA SER A 162 20.47 -3.45 -2.80
C SER A 162 20.27 -4.58 -3.79
N GLU A 163 20.98 -4.53 -4.91
CA GLU A 163 21.10 -5.67 -5.81
C GLU A 163 21.54 -6.90 -5.01
N PRO A 164 21.02 -8.09 -5.31
CA PRO A 164 21.51 -9.30 -4.68
C PRO A 164 23.00 -9.42 -4.99
N THR A 165 23.82 -9.42 -3.95
CA THR A 165 25.24 -9.79 -4.05
C THR A 165 25.30 -11.21 -4.61
N ASN A 166 25.91 -11.34 -5.80
CA ASN A 166 26.31 -12.62 -6.40
C ASN A 166 27.25 -13.38 -5.47
#